data_AF-A0A9R0A362-F1
#
_entry.id   AF-A0A9R0A362-F1
#
_cell.length_a   1.000
_cell.length_b   1.000
_cell.length_c   1.000
_cell.angle_alpha   90.00
_cell.angle_beta   90.00
_cell.angle_gamma   90.00
#
_symmetry.space_group_name_H-M   'P 1'
#
loop_
_entity.id
_entity.type
_entity.pdbx_description
1 polymer ?
#
loop_
_entity_poly.entity_id
_entity_poly.type
_entity_poly.pdbx_seq_one_letter_code
_entity_poly.pdbx_strand_id
1 'polypeptide(L)'
;MIIMPLEWFPLNKPSVGDYFHMAYNVITPFLLLKLIERSPTALPRSAVYLCIITFVMGASIHLVGDSINHRLILSGYQLHLSVRENPIIKDLKPASLIDSFELLYYYDEHLGHSMWYVPFFLILFLYFTGCFTQVKDEKMPYSGWLLLGPSAVYYWYLITEGQIFVLYVFTFFAMVATVMRQRRMGFVLDSNGRFLFYNFIITLGLVLVWVAYLWNDKVLRKKYPGIIYVPEPWSFYTLHIKGS
;
A
#
# COMPACT_ATOMS: atom_id res chain seq x y z
N MET A 1 -2.03 15.49 -5.88
CA MET A 1 -3.13 16.07 -5.08
C MET A 1 -4.12 16.72 -6.03
N ILE A 2 -5.38 16.28 -6.05
CA ILE A 2 -6.42 16.95 -6.83
C ILE A 2 -6.80 18.20 -6.03
N ILE A 3 -6.39 19.38 -6.49
CA ILE A 3 -6.66 20.64 -5.80
C ILE A 3 -8.03 21.13 -6.27
N MET A 4 -9.02 21.01 -5.40
CA MET A 4 -10.36 21.54 -5.63
C MET A 4 -10.58 22.78 -4.77
N PRO A 5 -11.38 23.76 -5.22
CA PRO A 5 -11.66 24.97 -4.45
C PRO A 5 -12.28 24.65 -3.09
N LEU A 6 -11.79 25.32 -2.04
CA LEU A 6 -12.32 25.18 -0.67
C LEU A 6 -13.80 25.63 -0.55
N GLU A 7 -14.27 26.45 -1.48
CA GLU A 7 -15.67 26.87 -1.60
C GLU A 7 -16.61 25.69 -1.85
N TRP A 8 -16.15 24.70 -2.62
CA TRP A 8 -16.93 23.51 -2.96
C TRP A 8 -16.80 22.43 -1.89
N PHE A 9 -15.64 22.38 -1.23
CA PHE A 9 -15.31 21.39 -0.20
C PHE A 9 -14.77 22.09 1.05
N PRO A 10 -15.66 22.64 1.91
CA PRO A 10 -15.22 23.38 3.09
C PRO A 10 -14.56 22.45 4.12
N LEU A 11 -13.69 23.02 4.96
CA LEU A 11 -12.89 22.29 5.95
C LEU A 11 -13.72 21.53 7.00
N ASN A 12 -15.02 21.74 7.10
CA ASN A 12 -15.92 21.01 8.00
C ASN A 12 -16.81 19.96 7.30
N LYS A 13 -16.63 19.72 5.99
CA LYS A 13 -17.37 18.72 5.21
C LYS A 13 -16.43 17.78 4.45
N PRO A 14 -16.88 16.57 4.05
CA PRO A 14 -16.07 15.65 3.26
C PRO A 14 -15.49 16.29 2.01
N SER A 15 -14.21 16.06 1.76
CA SER A 15 -13.47 16.47 0.57
C SER A 15 -13.65 15.48 -0.59
N VAL A 16 -13.21 15.84 -1.80
CA VAL A 16 -13.14 14.90 -2.93
C VAL A 16 -12.28 13.67 -2.61
N GLY A 17 -11.16 13.88 -1.90
CA GLY A 17 -10.31 12.77 -1.43
C GLY A 17 -11.06 11.82 -0.53
N ASP A 18 -11.89 12.34 0.38
CA ASP A 18 -12.70 11.53 1.29
C ASP A 18 -13.69 10.65 0.50
N TYR A 19 -14.35 11.20 -0.52
CA TYR A 19 -15.25 10.42 -1.39
C TYR A 19 -14.52 9.33 -2.18
N PHE A 20 -13.30 9.60 -2.67
CA PHE A 20 -12.49 8.58 -3.32
C PHE A 20 -12.08 7.47 -2.36
N HIS A 21 -11.70 7.80 -1.13
CA HIS A 21 -11.41 6.81 -0.09
C HIS A 21 -12.66 6.01 0.31
N MET A 22 -13.84 6.63 0.38
CA MET A 22 -15.10 5.92 0.60
C MET A 22 -15.40 4.94 -0.54
N ALA A 23 -15.21 5.38 -1.80
CA ALA A 23 -15.35 4.51 -2.96
C ALA A 23 -14.33 3.36 -2.93
N TYR A 24 -13.08 3.62 -2.54
CA TYR A 24 -12.04 2.62 -2.37
C TYR A 24 -12.45 1.52 -1.38
N ASN A 25 -13.07 1.91 -0.25
CA ASN A 25 -13.57 0.98 0.78
C ASN A 25 -14.74 0.08 0.30
N VAL A 26 -15.33 0.36 -0.86
CA VAL A 26 -16.39 -0.48 -1.46
C VAL A 26 -15.85 -1.25 -2.67
N ILE A 27 -15.15 -0.56 -3.57
CA ILE A 27 -14.71 -1.11 -4.85
C ILE A 27 -13.60 -2.12 -4.63
N THR A 28 -12.59 -1.80 -3.82
CA THR A 28 -11.44 -2.68 -3.61
C THR A 28 -11.81 -4.02 -2.99
N PRO A 29 -12.58 -4.12 -1.88
CA PRO A 29 -12.97 -5.42 -1.34
C PRO A 29 -13.84 -6.21 -2.33
N PHE A 30 -14.71 -5.55 -3.11
CA PHE A 30 -15.48 -6.22 -4.16
C PHE A 30 -14.56 -6.82 -5.24
N LEU A 31 -13.56 -6.07 -5.70
CA LEU A 31 -12.58 -6.55 -6.68
C LEU A 31 -11.73 -7.69 -6.12
N LEU A 32 -11.34 -7.64 -4.84
CA LEU A 32 -10.61 -8.71 -4.17
C LEU A 32 -11.45 -10.00 -4.07
N LEU A 33 -12.74 -9.89 -3.76
CA LEU A 33 -13.65 -11.04 -3.80
C LEU A 33 -13.74 -11.62 -5.22
N LYS A 34 -13.89 -10.77 -6.24
CA LYS A 34 -13.91 -11.20 -7.64
C LYS A 34 -12.61 -11.82 -8.10
N LEU A 35 -11.47 -11.35 -7.61
CA LEU A 35 -10.18 -11.97 -7.84
C LEU A 35 -10.14 -13.38 -7.26
N ILE A 36 -10.58 -13.56 -6.02
CA ILE A 36 -10.63 -14.87 -5.35
C ILE A 36 -11.56 -15.84 -6.07
N GLU A 37 -12.71 -15.38 -6.59
CA GLU A 37 -13.62 -16.20 -7.41
C GLU A 37 -12.96 -16.73 -8.69
N ARG A 38 -11.89 -16.10 -9.18
CA ARG A 38 -11.12 -16.55 -10.35
C ARG A 38 -10.02 -17.56 -10.01
N SER A 39 -9.83 -17.90 -8.74
CA SER A 39 -8.89 -18.93 -8.32
C SER A 39 -9.30 -20.30 -8.87
N PRO A 40 -8.41 -21.05 -9.53
CA PRO A 40 -8.67 -22.43 -9.97
C PRO A 40 -9.02 -23.39 -8.84
N THR A 41 -8.55 -23.11 -7.62
CA THR A 41 -8.77 -23.96 -6.45
C THR A 41 -9.56 -23.23 -5.37
N ALA A 42 -10.32 -23.99 -4.59
CA ALA A 42 -11.12 -23.45 -3.49
C ALA A 42 -10.20 -22.99 -2.34
N LEU A 43 -10.25 -21.71 -2.03
CA LEU A 43 -9.50 -21.11 -0.92
C LEU A 43 -10.31 -21.13 0.39
N PRO A 44 -9.65 -21.09 1.56
CA PRO A 44 -10.34 -21.04 2.85
C PRO A 44 -11.19 -19.78 2.99
N ARG A 45 -12.51 -19.91 2.83
CA ARG A 45 -13.46 -18.78 2.80
C ARG A 45 -13.36 -17.91 4.04
N SER A 46 -13.28 -18.51 5.23
CA SER A 46 -13.16 -17.76 6.49
C SER A 46 -11.90 -16.89 6.53
N ALA A 47 -10.76 -17.40 6.02
CA ALA A 47 -9.53 -16.63 5.97
C ALA A 47 -9.66 -15.45 5.01
N VAL A 48 -10.22 -15.67 3.82
CA VAL A 48 -10.46 -14.60 2.83
C VAL A 48 -11.37 -13.52 3.42
N TYR A 49 -12.51 -13.89 4.01
CA TYR A 49 -13.43 -12.91 4.59
C TYR A 49 -12.83 -12.15 5.76
N LEU A 50 -12.13 -12.82 6.68
CA LEU A 50 -11.45 -12.15 7.78
C LEU A 50 -10.42 -11.15 7.26
N CYS A 51 -9.63 -11.52 6.25
CA CYS A 51 -8.67 -10.59 5.65
C CYS A 51 -9.36 -9.37 5.04
N ILE A 52 -10.46 -9.57 4.29
CA ILE A 52 -11.18 -8.48 3.64
C ILE A 52 -11.84 -7.57 4.68
N ILE A 53 -12.43 -8.12 5.73
CA ILE A 53 -13.03 -7.34 6.82
C ILE A 53 -11.96 -6.51 7.53
N THR A 54 -10.81 -7.11 7.89
CA THR A 54 -9.70 -6.38 8.52
C THR A 54 -9.13 -5.32 7.59
N PHE A 55 -8.98 -5.62 6.29
CA PHE A 55 -8.57 -4.67 5.25
C PHE A 55 -9.48 -3.45 5.21
N VAL A 56 -10.81 -3.65 5.13
CA VAL A 56 -11.79 -2.55 5.06
C VAL A 56 -11.77 -1.73 6.35
N MET A 57 -11.62 -2.38 7.51
CA MET A 57 -11.47 -1.69 8.78
C MET A 57 -10.22 -0.81 8.81
N GLY A 58 -9.06 -1.32 8.38
CA GLY A 58 -7.82 -0.55 8.31
C GLY A 58 -7.91 0.63 7.33
N ALA A 59 -8.42 0.41 6.12
CA ALA A 59 -8.60 1.46 5.12
C ALA A 59 -9.65 2.51 5.53
N SER A 60 -10.63 2.14 6.35
CA SER A 60 -11.59 3.10 6.93
C SER A 60 -10.96 3.97 8.02
N ILE A 61 -10.06 3.40 8.85
CA ILE A 61 -9.30 4.17 9.84
C ILE A 61 -8.37 5.15 9.11
N HIS A 62 -7.65 4.67 8.09
CA HIS A 62 -6.75 5.50 7.28
C HIS A 62 -7.46 6.65 6.59
N LEU A 63 -8.66 6.41 6.03
CA LEU A 63 -9.52 7.46 5.47
C LEU A 63 -9.75 8.61 6.45
N VAL A 64 -10.07 8.29 7.70
CA VAL A 64 -10.34 9.32 8.73
C VAL A 64 -9.06 10.08 9.08
N GLY A 65 -7.94 9.36 9.22
CA GLY A 65 -6.63 9.97 9.51
C GLY A 65 -6.17 10.91 8.41
N ASP A 66 -6.16 10.46 7.15
CA ASP A 66 -5.76 11.24 5.99
C ASP A 66 -6.67 12.47 5.76
N SER A 67 -7.99 12.32 5.99
CA SER A 67 -8.94 13.44 5.90
C SER A 67 -8.63 14.55 6.92
N ILE A 68 -8.32 14.17 8.16
CA ILE A 68 -7.97 15.13 9.22
C ILE A 68 -6.60 15.74 8.93
N ASN A 69 -5.61 14.93 8.54
CA ASN A 69 -4.27 15.38 8.22
C ASN A 69 -4.28 16.40 7.07
N HIS A 70 -5.06 16.15 6.02
CA HIS A 70 -5.23 17.08 4.91
C HIS A 70 -5.73 18.47 5.34
N ARG A 71 -6.70 18.52 6.26
CA ARG A 71 -7.24 19.78 6.80
C ARG A 71 -6.24 20.49 7.70
N LEU A 72 -5.46 19.73 8.46
CA LEU A 72 -4.36 20.26 9.26
C LEU A 72 -3.30 20.88 8.34
N ILE A 73 -2.92 20.24 7.23
CA ILE A 73 -1.95 20.78 6.27
C ILE A 73 -2.43 22.12 5.70
N LEU A 74 -3.72 22.23 5.35
CA LEU A 74 -4.31 23.49 4.88
C LEU A 74 -4.28 24.59 5.96
N SER A 75 -4.26 24.20 7.23
CA SER A 75 -4.10 25.11 8.38
C SER A 75 -2.63 25.41 8.70
N GLY A 76 -1.68 24.86 7.94
CA GLY A 76 -0.23 25.06 8.07
C GLY A 76 0.54 23.92 8.75
N TYR A 77 -0.10 22.77 8.99
CA TYR A 77 0.52 21.62 9.67
C TYR A 77 1.72 21.09 8.88
N GLN A 78 2.84 20.91 9.58
CA GLN A 78 4.09 20.44 9.02
C GLN A 78 4.25 18.93 9.19
N LEU A 79 4.11 18.18 8.09
CA LEU A 79 4.19 16.71 8.06
C LEU A 79 5.54 16.11 8.52
N HIS A 80 6.61 16.90 8.55
CA HIS A 80 7.94 16.43 8.94
C HIS A 80 8.19 16.52 10.46
N LEU A 81 7.27 17.13 11.21
CA LEU A 81 7.32 17.22 12.67
C LEU A 81 6.36 16.22 13.30
N SER A 82 6.68 15.76 14.51
CA SER A 82 5.73 14.99 15.30
C SER A 82 4.51 15.85 15.70
N VAL A 83 3.40 15.19 16.06
CA VAL A 83 2.16 15.85 16.48
C VAL A 83 2.42 16.87 17.60
N ARG A 84 3.23 16.50 18.60
CA ARG A 84 3.59 17.37 19.75
C ARG A 84 4.50 18.53 19.39
N GLU A 85 5.37 18.36 18.41
CA GLU A 85 6.31 19.40 17.98
C GLU A 85 5.68 20.39 17.00
N ASN A 86 4.51 20.06 16.45
CA ASN A 86 3.87 20.86 15.44
C ASN A 86 3.36 22.20 16.02
N PRO A 87 3.77 23.35 15.45
CA PRO A 87 3.42 24.67 15.99
C PRO A 87 1.92 24.94 16.12
N ILE A 88 1.08 24.32 15.28
CA ILE A 88 -0.37 24.55 15.29
C ILE A 88 -1.07 23.71 16.37
N ILE A 89 -0.47 22.59 16.77
CA ILE A 89 -1.05 21.67 17.74
C ILE A 89 -0.54 21.95 19.16
N LYS A 90 0.74 22.30 19.31
CA LYS A 90 1.38 22.44 20.63
C LYS A 90 0.73 23.48 21.56
N ASP A 91 0.07 24.48 20.98
CA ASP A 91 -0.58 25.58 21.70
C ASP A 91 -2.08 25.34 21.94
N LEU A 92 -2.61 24.19 21.51
CA LEU A 92 -4.01 23.81 21.73
C LEU A 92 -4.30 23.60 23.22
N LYS A 93 -5.44 24.11 23.66
CA LYS A 93 -5.99 23.87 25.01
C LYS A 93 -7.35 23.18 24.92
N PRO A 94 -7.66 22.21 25.79
CA PRO A 94 -6.80 21.66 26.86
C PRO A 94 -5.66 20.80 26.31
N ALA A 95 -4.59 20.61 27.09
CA ALA A 95 -3.42 19.82 26.68
C ALA A 95 -3.77 18.36 26.33
N SER A 96 -4.83 17.81 26.92
CA SER A 96 -5.37 16.48 26.59
C SER A 96 -5.84 16.35 25.15
N LEU A 97 -6.12 17.47 24.45
CA LEU A 97 -6.46 17.44 23.03
C LEU A 97 -5.27 17.00 22.17
N ILE A 98 -4.03 17.34 22.58
CA ILE A 98 -2.81 16.90 21.91
C ILE A 98 -2.68 15.38 21.99
N ASP A 99 -3.01 14.79 23.14
CA ASP A 99 -3.01 13.33 23.32
C ASP A 99 -4.05 12.64 22.43
N SER A 100 -5.21 13.28 22.19
CA SER A 100 -6.21 12.78 21.23
C SER A 100 -5.70 12.79 19.79
N PHE A 101 -4.93 13.82 19.39
CA PHE A 101 -4.30 13.87 18.06
C PHE A 101 -3.18 12.84 17.90
N GLU A 102 -2.38 12.60 18.94
CA GLU A 102 -1.39 11.52 18.98
C GLU A 102 -2.06 10.15 18.84
N LEU A 103 -3.18 9.94 19.53
CA LEU A 103 -3.96 8.71 19.40
C LEU A 103 -4.51 8.54 17.98
N LEU A 104 -5.02 9.61 17.37
CA LEU A 104 -5.50 9.59 15.99
C LEU A 104 -4.37 9.23 15.02
N TYR A 105 -3.19 9.85 15.17
CA TYR A 105 -2.01 9.53 14.38
C TYR A 105 -1.59 8.07 14.56
N TYR A 106 -1.60 7.55 15.79
CA TYR A 106 -1.31 6.16 16.06
C TYR A 106 -2.32 5.20 15.39
N TYR A 107 -3.62 5.54 15.44
CA TYR A 107 -4.65 4.76 14.75
C TYR A 107 -4.42 4.73 13.25
N ASP A 108 -4.07 5.84 12.64
CA ASP A 108 -3.83 5.92 11.20
C ASP A 108 -2.52 5.20 10.80
N GLU A 109 -1.41 5.72 11.31
CA GLU A 109 -0.07 5.39 10.83
C GLU A 109 0.43 4.00 11.24
N HIS A 110 -0.05 3.50 12.38
CA HIS A 110 0.39 2.20 12.89
C HIS A 110 -0.70 1.13 12.74
N LEU A 111 -1.88 1.35 13.33
CA LEU A 111 -2.94 0.34 13.30
C LEU A 111 -3.60 0.25 11.93
N GLY A 112 -4.01 1.37 11.35
CA GLY A 112 -4.69 1.50 10.06
C GLY A 112 -3.83 0.93 8.94
N HIS A 113 -2.59 1.42 8.81
CA HIS A 113 -1.63 0.89 7.84
C HIS A 113 -1.39 -0.62 8.00
N SER A 114 -1.20 -1.13 9.23
CA SER A 114 -0.99 -2.57 9.44
C SER A 114 -2.21 -3.39 9.04
N MET A 115 -3.40 -2.97 9.48
CA MET A 115 -4.67 -3.63 9.19
C MET A 115 -5.09 -3.49 7.73
N TRP A 116 -4.53 -2.52 7.01
CA TRP A 116 -4.75 -2.36 5.59
C TRP A 116 -3.79 -3.25 4.77
N TYR A 117 -2.47 -3.08 4.96
CA TYR A 117 -1.48 -3.73 4.10
C TYR A 117 -1.28 -5.20 4.42
N VAL A 118 -1.25 -5.61 5.70
CA VAL A 118 -1.02 -7.02 6.05
C VAL A 118 -2.10 -7.92 5.46
N PRO A 119 -3.40 -7.63 5.62
CA PRO A 119 -4.45 -8.43 4.99
C PRO A 119 -4.46 -8.33 3.46
N PHE A 120 -4.11 -7.17 2.89
CA PHE A 120 -4.00 -7.02 1.44
C PHE A 120 -2.98 -8.01 0.85
N PHE A 121 -1.76 -8.03 1.39
CA PHE A 121 -0.70 -8.95 0.96
C PHE A 121 -1.04 -10.42 1.25
N LEU A 122 -1.73 -10.69 2.37
CA LEU A 122 -2.21 -12.03 2.69
C LEU A 122 -3.26 -12.53 1.69
N ILE A 123 -4.20 -11.68 1.25
CA ILE A 123 -5.19 -12.03 0.21
C ILE A 123 -4.49 -12.33 -1.11
N LEU A 124 -3.52 -11.52 -1.52
CA LEU A 124 -2.72 -11.77 -2.73
C LEU A 124 -1.97 -13.10 -2.63
N PHE A 125 -1.39 -13.40 -1.47
CA PHE A 125 -0.71 -14.67 -1.24
C PHE A 125 -1.67 -15.87 -1.26
N LEU A 126 -2.84 -15.76 -0.61
CA LEU A 126 -3.87 -16.80 -0.66
C LEU A 126 -4.33 -17.03 -2.09
N TYR A 127 -4.64 -15.97 -2.83
CA TYR A 127 -4.96 -16.04 -4.25
C TYR A 127 -3.86 -16.75 -5.05
N PHE A 128 -2.60 -16.38 -4.82
CA PHE A 128 -1.44 -16.99 -5.47
C PHE A 128 -1.33 -18.49 -5.20
N THR A 129 -1.55 -18.93 -3.95
CA THR A 129 -1.57 -20.37 -3.63
C THR A 129 -2.69 -21.10 -4.37
N GLY A 130 -3.75 -20.38 -4.73
CA GLY A 130 -4.88 -20.93 -5.47
C GLY A 130 -4.65 -21.12 -6.98
N CYS A 131 -3.65 -20.43 -7.55
CA CYS A 131 -3.32 -20.39 -8.97
C CYS A 131 -2.53 -21.61 -9.50
N PHE A 132 -2.27 -22.61 -8.65
CA PHE A 132 -1.53 -23.80 -9.05
C PHE A 132 -2.45 -24.88 -9.62
N THR A 133 -2.13 -25.38 -10.80
CA THR A 133 -2.92 -26.40 -11.52
C THR A 133 -2.03 -27.55 -12.01
N GLN A 134 -2.64 -28.70 -12.32
CA GLN A 134 -1.96 -29.85 -12.95
C GLN A 134 -2.05 -29.81 -14.48
N VAL A 135 -2.82 -28.87 -15.03
CA VAL A 135 -3.13 -28.80 -16.45
C VAL A 135 -2.01 -28.05 -17.19
N LYS A 136 -1.94 -28.27 -18.51
CA LYS A 136 -0.97 -27.70 -19.44
C LYS A 136 -0.61 -26.25 -19.12
N ASP A 137 0.69 -25.98 -19.24
CA ASP A 137 1.30 -24.66 -19.18
C ASP A 137 0.55 -23.65 -20.09
N GLU A 138 -0.33 -22.85 -19.49
CA GLU A 138 -1.04 -21.78 -20.19
C GLU A 138 -0.14 -20.56 -20.31
N LYS A 139 0.04 -20.09 -21.55
CA LYS A 139 0.76 -18.85 -21.82
C LYS A 139 -0.07 -17.67 -21.34
N MET A 140 0.60 -16.69 -20.73
CA MET A 140 -0.05 -15.46 -20.32
C MET A 140 -0.56 -14.70 -21.57
N PRO A 141 -1.83 -14.24 -21.58
CA PRO A 141 -2.38 -13.51 -22.71
C PRO A 141 -1.64 -12.18 -22.93
N TYR A 142 -1.72 -11.63 -24.15
CA TYR A 142 -1.10 -10.36 -24.50
C TYR A 142 -1.54 -9.20 -23.60
N SER A 143 -2.81 -9.18 -23.19
CA SER A 143 -3.33 -8.21 -22.23
C SER A 143 -2.60 -8.29 -20.88
N GLY A 144 -2.27 -9.50 -20.40
CA GLY A 144 -1.47 -9.69 -19.20
C GLY A 144 -0.07 -9.12 -19.36
N TRP A 145 0.60 -9.36 -20.48
CA TRP A 145 1.93 -8.77 -20.75
C TRP A 145 1.89 -7.24 -20.78
N LEU A 146 0.87 -6.65 -21.41
CA LEU A 146 0.71 -5.20 -21.48
C LEU A 146 0.44 -4.58 -20.11
N LEU A 147 -0.31 -5.28 -19.24
CA LEU A 147 -0.66 -4.81 -17.90
C LEU A 147 0.48 -4.99 -16.88
N LEU A 148 1.50 -5.82 -17.16
CA LEU A 148 2.61 -6.05 -16.21
C LEU A 148 3.36 -4.76 -15.89
N GLY A 149 3.68 -3.93 -16.89
CA GLY A 149 4.41 -2.69 -16.69
C GLY A 149 3.67 -1.71 -15.77
N PRO A 150 2.46 -1.27 -16.13
CA PRO A 150 1.65 -0.39 -15.28
C PRO A 150 1.37 -0.97 -13.90
N SER A 151 1.11 -2.28 -13.81
CA SER A 151 0.89 -2.95 -12.52
C SER A 151 2.15 -2.92 -11.66
N ALA A 152 3.32 -3.22 -12.21
CA ALA A 152 4.56 -3.25 -11.44
C ALA A 152 4.96 -1.85 -10.97
N VAL A 153 4.72 -0.82 -11.77
CA VAL A 153 4.92 0.58 -11.37
C VAL A 153 3.98 0.96 -10.23
N TYR A 154 2.70 0.54 -10.29
CA TYR A 154 1.76 0.76 -9.19
C TYR A 154 2.21 0.08 -7.90
N TYR A 155 2.64 -1.20 -7.96
CA TYR A 155 3.14 -1.90 -6.78
C TYR A 155 4.45 -1.31 -6.26
N TRP A 156 5.36 -0.89 -7.14
CA TRP A 156 6.57 -0.16 -6.77
C TRP A 156 6.23 1.10 -5.98
N TYR A 157 5.31 1.92 -6.49
CA TYR A 157 4.84 3.11 -5.78
C TYR A 157 4.22 2.75 -4.42
N LEU A 158 3.30 1.78 -4.40
CA LEU A 158 2.64 1.33 -3.17
C LEU A 158 3.65 0.89 -2.09
N ILE A 159 4.67 0.13 -2.48
CA ILE A 159 5.66 -0.43 -1.55
C ILE A 159 6.61 0.62 -1.02
N THR A 160 7.06 1.52 -1.91
CA THR A 160 8.03 2.57 -1.57
C THR A 160 7.38 3.71 -0.82
N GLU A 161 6.19 4.15 -1.23
CA GLU A 161 5.43 5.21 -0.56
C GLU A 161 4.86 4.72 0.77
N GLY A 162 4.23 3.55 0.79
CA GLY A 162 3.65 2.97 2.01
C GLY A 162 4.69 2.41 3.00
N GLN A 163 5.99 2.49 2.69
CA GLN A 163 7.09 1.98 3.52
C GLN A 163 6.93 0.50 3.93
N ILE A 164 6.28 -0.30 3.08
CA ILE A 164 5.92 -1.72 3.35
C ILE A 164 6.87 -2.73 2.69
N PHE A 165 8.10 -2.32 2.37
CA PHE A 165 9.08 -3.18 1.70
C PHE A 165 9.35 -4.49 2.45
N VAL A 166 9.40 -4.46 3.78
CA VAL A 166 9.62 -5.67 4.60
C VAL A 166 8.50 -6.68 4.40
N LEU A 167 7.24 -6.24 4.51
CA LEU A 167 6.06 -7.09 4.28
C LEU A 167 6.08 -7.68 2.87
N TYR A 168 6.35 -6.82 1.88
CA TYR A 168 6.47 -7.22 0.49
C TYR A 168 7.52 -8.34 0.27
N VAL A 169 8.72 -8.18 0.84
CA VAL A 169 9.80 -9.16 0.72
C VAL A 169 9.42 -10.49 1.36
N PHE A 170 8.81 -10.48 2.55
CA PHE A 170 8.32 -11.70 3.19
C PHE A 170 7.27 -12.41 2.34
N THR A 171 6.30 -11.67 1.78
CA THR A 171 5.30 -12.25 0.88
C THR A 171 5.96 -12.82 -0.37
N PHE A 172 6.91 -12.11 -0.97
CA PHE A 172 7.62 -12.59 -2.16
C PHE A 172 8.42 -13.87 -1.89
N PHE A 173 9.13 -13.93 -0.76
CA PHE A 173 9.82 -15.16 -0.34
C PHE A 173 8.84 -16.32 -0.14
N ALA A 174 7.69 -16.08 0.49
CA ALA A 174 6.65 -17.09 0.64
C ALA A 174 6.12 -17.56 -0.73
N MET A 175 5.94 -16.66 -1.69
CA MET A 175 5.55 -17.01 -3.06
C MET A 175 6.61 -17.89 -3.75
N VAL A 176 7.88 -17.51 -3.68
CA VAL A 176 9.00 -18.30 -4.24
C VAL A 176 9.05 -19.69 -3.61
N ALA A 177 8.95 -19.78 -2.28
CA ALA A 177 8.94 -21.05 -1.56
C ALA A 177 7.74 -21.93 -1.98
N THR A 178 6.55 -21.34 -2.13
CA THR A 178 5.37 -22.05 -2.65
C THR A 178 5.59 -22.55 -4.07
N VAL A 179 6.17 -21.74 -4.97
CA VAL A 179 6.50 -22.18 -6.35
C VAL A 179 7.45 -23.38 -6.33
N MET A 180 8.52 -23.31 -5.53
CA MET A 180 9.48 -24.41 -5.41
C MET A 180 8.83 -25.69 -4.89
N ARG A 181 7.99 -25.58 -3.86
CA ARG A 181 7.26 -26.72 -3.28
C ARG A 181 6.28 -27.33 -4.29
N GLN A 182 5.46 -26.50 -4.93
CA GLN A 182 4.42 -26.95 -5.85
C GLN A 182 5.01 -27.56 -7.12
N ARG A 183 6.11 -27.02 -7.65
CA ARG A 183 6.84 -27.63 -8.78
C ARG A 183 7.37 -29.02 -8.45
N ARG A 184 7.87 -29.25 -7.22
CA ARG A 184 8.27 -30.60 -6.77
C ARG A 184 7.11 -31.59 -6.71
N MET A 185 5.88 -31.07 -6.54
CA MET A 185 4.65 -31.86 -6.55
C MET A 185 4.00 -31.97 -7.94
N GLY A 186 4.65 -31.46 -8.99
CA GLY A 186 4.16 -31.54 -10.38
C GLY A 186 3.11 -30.47 -10.74
N PHE A 187 2.85 -29.49 -9.88
CA PHE A 187 1.94 -28.38 -10.18
C PHE A 187 2.67 -27.22 -10.87
N VAL A 188 1.96 -26.51 -11.73
CA VAL A 188 2.43 -25.31 -12.42
C VAL A 188 1.50 -24.12 -12.15
N LEU A 189 2.03 -22.90 -12.24
CA LEU A 189 1.21 -21.70 -12.17
C LEU A 189 0.41 -21.54 -13.46
N ASP A 190 -0.87 -21.21 -13.31
CA ASP A 190 -1.72 -20.72 -14.41
C ASP A 190 -1.29 -19.32 -14.89
N SER A 191 -2.02 -18.77 -15.86
CA SER A 191 -1.72 -17.45 -16.44
C SER A 191 -1.81 -16.30 -15.43
N ASN A 192 -2.76 -16.34 -14.48
CA ASN A 192 -2.94 -15.28 -13.48
C ASN A 192 -1.87 -15.34 -12.38
N GLY A 193 -1.53 -16.53 -11.92
CA GLY A 193 -0.46 -16.76 -10.96
C GLY A 193 0.90 -16.32 -11.52
N ARG A 194 1.15 -16.58 -12.80
CA ARG A 194 2.35 -16.05 -13.49
C ARG A 194 2.36 -14.54 -13.58
N PHE A 195 1.24 -13.94 -13.95
CA PHE A 195 1.10 -12.48 -13.98
C PHE A 195 1.47 -11.89 -12.61
N LEU A 196 0.88 -12.41 -11.53
CA LEU A 196 1.16 -11.92 -10.18
C LEU A 196 2.62 -12.14 -9.77
N PHE A 197 3.20 -13.31 -10.08
CA PHE A 197 4.60 -13.61 -9.75
C PHE A 197 5.59 -12.74 -10.52
N TYR A 198 5.39 -12.55 -11.82
CA TYR A 198 6.21 -11.66 -12.64
C TYR A 198 6.05 -10.20 -12.22
N ASN A 199 4.83 -9.79 -11.85
CA ASN A 199 4.59 -8.47 -11.31
C ASN A 199 5.45 -8.21 -10.06
N PHE A 200 5.52 -9.16 -9.13
CA PHE A 200 6.42 -9.08 -7.97
C PHE A 200 7.90 -9.05 -8.40
N ILE A 201 8.33 -9.92 -9.32
CA ILE A 201 9.74 -9.89 -9.79
C ILE A 201 10.13 -8.51 -10.36
N ILE A 202 9.30 -7.96 -11.25
CA ILE A 202 9.56 -6.65 -11.88
C ILE A 202 9.52 -5.54 -10.83
N THR A 203 8.53 -5.58 -9.93
CA THR A 203 8.41 -4.62 -8.83
C THR A 203 9.66 -4.60 -7.95
N LEU A 204 10.20 -5.78 -7.58
CA LEU A 204 11.45 -5.86 -6.82
C LEU A 204 12.61 -5.23 -7.61
N GLY A 205 12.70 -5.51 -8.92
CA GLY A 205 13.68 -4.86 -9.79
C GLY A 205 13.57 -3.33 -9.79
N LEU A 206 12.35 -2.79 -9.89
CA LEU A 206 12.09 -1.35 -9.81
C LEU A 206 12.52 -0.75 -8.47
N VAL A 207 12.22 -1.43 -7.35
CA VAL A 207 12.67 -0.99 -6.02
C VAL A 207 14.20 -0.99 -5.95
N LEU A 208 14.87 -2.02 -6.45
CA LEU A 208 16.34 -2.08 -6.44
C LEU A 208 16.97 -0.96 -7.28
N VAL A 209 16.43 -0.68 -8.48
CA VAL A 209 16.87 0.43 -9.32
C VAL A 209 16.67 1.77 -8.61
N TRP A 210 15.51 1.97 -7.98
CA TRP A 210 15.19 3.17 -7.22
C TRP A 210 16.15 3.40 -6.05
N VAL A 211 16.41 2.35 -5.27
CA VAL A 211 17.34 2.38 -4.13
C VAL A 211 18.77 2.64 -4.60
N ALA A 212 19.21 1.99 -5.69
CA ALA A 212 20.54 2.19 -6.24
C ALA A 212 20.74 3.61 -6.76
N TYR A 213 19.73 4.17 -7.45
CA TYR A 213 19.75 5.53 -7.96
C TYR A 213 19.89 6.58 -6.84
N LEU A 214 19.21 6.36 -5.71
CA LEU A 214 19.20 7.31 -4.58
C LEU A 214 20.23 6.99 -3.48
N TRP A 215 21.06 5.96 -3.66
CA TRP A 215 21.94 5.44 -2.60
C TRP A 215 22.86 6.50 -1.97
N ASN A 216 23.35 7.43 -2.79
CA ASN A 216 24.30 8.47 -2.39
C ASN A 216 23.64 9.77 -1.92
N ASP A 217 22.31 9.85 -1.90
CA ASP A 217 21.60 11.04 -1.43
C ASP A 217 21.72 11.15 0.10
N LYS A 218 22.55 12.09 0.56
CA LYS A 218 22.82 12.31 1.99
C LYS A 218 21.57 12.74 2.77
N VAL A 219 20.66 13.48 2.14
CA VAL A 219 19.45 14.01 2.80
C VAL A 219 18.46 12.87 3.00
N LEU A 220 18.20 12.10 1.95
CA LEU A 220 17.32 10.93 2.04
C LEU A 220 17.91 9.85 2.95
N ARG A 221 19.22 9.62 2.93
CA ARG A 221 19.88 8.66 3.85
C ARG A 221 19.77 9.06 5.32
N LYS A 222 19.67 10.36 5.61
CA LYS A 222 19.39 10.85 6.97
C LYS A 222 17.92 10.63 7.35
N LYS A 223 16.98 10.82 6.42
CA LYS A 223 15.54 10.64 6.65
C LYS A 223 15.14 9.17 6.82
N TYR A 224 15.74 8.27 6.05
CA TYR A 224 15.49 6.82 6.12
C TYR A 224 16.73 6.11 6.70
N PRO A 225 16.97 6.23 8.03
CA PRO A 225 18.11 5.59 8.65
C PRO A 225 17.90 4.07 8.73
N GLY A 226 18.96 3.32 8.51
CA GLY A 226 18.97 1.87 8.70
C GLY A 226 19.51 1.09 7.52
N ILE A 227 19.49 -0.23 7.67
CA ILE A 227 19.97 -1.19 6.67
C ILE A 227 18.97 -1.29 5.52
N ILE A 228 17.67 -1.24 5.83
CA ILE A 228 16.58 -1.27 4.86
C ILE A 228 16.30 0.17 4.43
N TYR A 229 17.01 0.61 3.39
CA TYR A 229 16.88 1.95 2.81
C TYR A 229 16.01 1.89 1.57
N VAL A 230 14.77 2.40 1.69
CA VAL A 230 13.82 2.52 0.58
C VAL A 230 13.15 3.89 0.65
N PRO A 231 13.65 4.89 -0.10
CA PRO A 231 13.08 6.23 -0.07
C PRO A 231 11.67 6.30 -0.65
N GLU A 232 10.80 7.09 -0.04
CA GLU A 232 9.49 7.43 -0.61
C GLU A 232 9.67 8.30 -1.88
N PRO A 233 8.94 8.00 -2.96
CA PRO A 233 8.83 8.87 -4.13
C PRO A 233 8.41 10.30 -3.78
N TRP A 234 7.50 10.48 -2.82
CA TRP A 234 7.06 11.83 -2.44
C TRP A 234 8.14 12.64 -1.73
N SER A 235 8.95 11.98 -0.91
CA SER A 235 10.11 12.60 -0.28
C SER A 235 11.15 13.03 -1.29
N PHE A 236 11.38 12.22 -2.34
CA PHE A 236 12.22 12.63 -3.46
C PHE A 236 11.62 13.83 -4.23
N TYR A 237 10.33 13.76 -4.57
CA TYR A 237 9.63 14.81 -5.32
C TYR A 237 9.68 16.16 -4.59
N THR A 238 9.40 16.17 -3.28
CA THR A 238 9.39 17.40 -2.48
C THR A 238 10.77 18.01 -2.32
N LEU A 239 11.82 17.19 -2.19
CA LEU A 239 13.20 17.66 -2.03
C LEU A 239 13.83 18.16 -3.33
N HIS A 240 13.61 17.45 -4.44
CA HIS A 240 14.39 17.66 -5.67
C HIS A 240 13.61 18.21 -6.85
N ILE A 241 12.28 18.12 -6.85
CA ILE A 241 11.43 18.53 -7.99
C ILE A 241 10.55 19.74 -7.64
N LYS A 242 9.90 19.73 -6.47
CA LYS A 242 8.98 20.81 -6.10
C LYS A 242 9.71 22.12 -5.75
N GLY A 243 10.97 22.02 -5.32
CA GLY A 243 11.81 23.16 -4.93
C GLY A 243 12.83 23.61 -5.99
N SER A 244 12.87 22.94 -7.15
CA SER A 244 13.72 23.31 -8.31
C SER A 244 12.94 24.16 -9.31
#